data_AF-A0A661XD23-F1
#
_entry.id   AF-A0A661XD23-F1
#
_cell.length_a   1.000
_cell.length_b   1.000
_cell.length_c   1.000
_cell.angle_alpha   90.00
_cell.angle_beta   90.00
_cell.angle_gamma   90.00
#
_symmetry.space_group_name_H-M   'P 1'
#
loop_
_entity.id
_entity.type
_entity.pdbx_description
1 polymer ?
#
loop_
_entity_poly.entity_id
_entity_poly.type
_entity_poly.pdbx_seq_one_letter_code
_entity_poly.pdbx_strand_id
1 'polypeptide(L)' 'MFFILDKILLMIRLTKKQRENLGRVFLDLSKYIFTALVIGQFIALEKFEVSIFIGGSIAFVVFLIIGLAADKGEK' A
#
# COMPACT_ATOMS: atom_id res chain seq x y z
N MET A 1 -13.57 7.28 0.78
CA MET A 1 -12.41 6.64 0.13
C MET A 1 -12.48 5.12 0.19
N PHE A 2 -12.57 4.49 1.38
CA PHE A 2 -12.74 3.04 1.53
C PHE A 2 -13.93 2.45 0.74
N PHE A 3 -15.08 3.12 0.76
CA PHE A 3 -16.30 2.65 0.06
C PHE A 3 -16.19 2.60 -1.48
N ILE A 4 -15.32 3.43 -2.06
CA ILE A 4 -15.09 3.47 -3.51
C ILE A 4 -14.15 2.32 -3.91
N LEU A 5 -13.11 2.08 -3.09
CA LEU A 5 -12.15 1.00 -3.28
C LEU A 5 -12.78 -0.38 -3.16
N ASP A 6 -13.66 -0.59 -2.17
CA ASP A 6 -14.41 -1.85 -2.06
C ASP A 6 -15.28 -2.10 -3.30
N LYS A 7 -15.94 -1.06 -3.82
CA LYS A 7 -16.72 -1.17 -5.07
C LYS A 7 -15.86 -1.53 -6.27
N ILE A 8 -14.66 -0.94 -6.40
CA ILE A 8 -13.71 -1.26 -7.48
C ILE A 8 -13.22 -2.71 -7.34
N LEU A 9 -12.88 -3.13 -6.13
CA LEU A 9 -12.44 -4.50 -5.83
C LEU A 9 -13.54 -5.53 -6.07
N LEU A 10 -14.81 -5.18 -5.82
CA LEU A 10 -15.98 -6.01 -6.13
C LEU A 10 -16.30 -6.04 -7.64
N MET A 11 -15.98 -4.96 -8.37
CA MET A 11 -16.19 -4.88 -9.82
C MET A 11 -15.21 -5.80 -10.56
N ILE A 12 -14.01 -5.99 -10.01
CA ILE A 12 -13.08 -7.02 -10.45
C ILE A 12 -13.57 -8.35 -9.85
N ARG A 13 -14.11 -9.26 -10.68
CA ARG A 13 -14.56 -10.60 -10.22
C ARG A 13 -13.39 -11.48 -9.79
N LEU A 14 -12.74 -11.16 -8.67
CA LEU A 14 -11.70 -11.96 -8.06
C LEU A 14 -12.31 -13.08 -7.23
N THR A 15 -11.71 -14.27 -7.29
CA THR A 15 -12.01 -15.32 -6.32
C THR A 15 -11.56 -14.89 -4.92
N LYS A 16 -12.15 -15.48 -3.88
CA LYS A 16 -11.79 -15.21 -2.47
C LYS A 16 -10.27 -15.31 -2.24
N LYS A 17 -9.65 -16.39 -2.72
CA LYS A 17 -8.21 -16.65 -2.61
C LYS A 17 -7.36 -15.61 -3.35
N GLN A 18 -7.81 -15.15 -4.52
CA GLN A 18 -7.11 -14.10 -5.26
C GLN A 18 -7.19 -12.76 -4.53
N ARG A 19 -8.34 -12.42 -3.94
CA ARG A 19 -8.51 -11.18 -3.18
C ARG A 19 -7.62 -11.15 -1.94
N GLU A 20 -7.55 -12.25 -1.19
CA GLU A 20 -6.66 -12.40 -0.03
C GLU A 20 -5.18 -12.28 -0.42
N ASN A 21 -4.77 -12.97 -1.49
CA ASN A 21 -3.39 -12.89 -1.98
C ASN A 21 -3.05 -11.46 -2.42
N LEU A 22 -3.98 -10.79 -3.09
CA LEU A 22 -3.83 -9.40 -3.49
C LEU A 22 -3.66 -8.51 -2.25
N GLY A 23 -4.54 -8.65 -1.26
CA GLY A 23 -4.45 -7.90 0.00
C GLY A 23 -3.09 -8.06 0.67
N ARG A 24 -2.59 -9.31 0.79
CA ARG A 24 -1.26 -9.59 1.34
C ARG A 24 -0.14 -8.93 0.55
N VAL A 25 -0.16 -9.03 -0.78
CA VAL A 25 0.85 -8.40 -1.66
C VAL A 25 0.87 -6.88 -1.47
N PHE A 26 -0.29 -6.24 -1.47
CA PHE A 26 -0.40 -4.78 -1.26
C PHE A 26 0.09 -4.37 0.14
N LEU A 27 -0.21 -5.15 1.18
CA LEU A 27 0.31 -4.90 2.52
C LEU A 27 1.83 -5.06 2.59
N ASP A 28 2.40 -6.07 1.96
CA ASP A 28 3.86 -6.28 1.95
C ASP A 28 4.58 -5.19 1.15
N LEU A 29 4.03 -4.78 0.01
CA LEU A 29 4.51 -3.61 -0.73
C LEU A 29 4.48 -2.34 0.13
N SER A 30 3.44 -2.12 0.92
CA SER A 30 3.37 -0.96 1.81
C SER A 30 4.53 -0.97 2.82
N LYS A 31 4.85 -2.14 3.40
CA LYS A 31 5.97 -2.29 4.35
C LYS A 31 7.30 -2.01 3.65
N TYR A 32 7.54 -2.58 2.47
CA TYR A 32 8.79 -2.37 1.75
C TYR A 32 9.00 -0.91 1.35
N ILE A 33 7.94 -0.23 0.87
CA ILE A 33 8.02 1.20 0.56
C ILE A 33 8.34 2.01 1.83
N PHE A 34 7.67 1.73 2.94
CA PHE A 34 7.92 2.41 4.20
C PHE A 34 9.35 2.16 4.71
N THR A 35 9.83 0.92 4.66
CA THR A 35 11.20 0.56 5.05
C THR A 35 12.21 1.25 4.15
N ALA A 36 12.01 1.27 2.83
CA ALA A 36 12.89 1.97 1.90
C ALA A 36 12.93 3.48 2.15
N LEU A 37 11.79 4.08 2.51
CA LEU A 37 11.73 5.49 2.91
C LEU A 37 12.50 5.75 4.19
N VAL A 38 12.30 4.96 5.25
CA VAL A 38 12.99 5.16 6.52
C VAL A 38 14.48 4.94 6.36
N ILE A 39 14.90 3.81 5.78
CA ILE A 39 16.32 3.46 5.59
C ILE A 39 17.00 4.41 4.61
N GLY A 40 16.33 4.79 3.52
CA GLY A 40 16.86 5.70 2.51
C GLY A 40 17.29 7.05 3.10
N GLN A 41 16.58 7.54 4.11
CA GLN A 41 16.95 8.79 4.80
C GLN A 41 18.20 8.67 5.68
N PHE A 42 18.52 7.47 6.18
CA PHE A 42 19.75 7.24 6.95
C PHE A 42 20.97 7.01 6.04
N ILE A 43 20.76 6.48 4.84
CA ILE A 43 21.85 6.21 3.86
C ILE A 43 22.20 7.48 3.07
N ALA A 44 21.21 8.31 2.70
CA ALA A 44 21.43 9.55 1.98
C ALA A 44 21.94 10.66 2.92
N LEU A 45 23.23 10.62 3.23
CA LEU A 45 23.92 11.59 4.11
C LEU A 45 23.96 13.02 3.55
N GLU A 46 23.68 13.22 2.26
CA GLU A 46 23.99 14.48 1.56
C GLU A 46 22.83 15.48 1.44
N LYS A 47 21.55 15.07 1.58
CA LYS A 47 20.36 15.93 1.75
C LYS A 47 19.07 15.10 1.81
N PHE A 48 18.16 15.47 2.71
CA PHE A 48 16.81 14.91 2.78
C PHE A 48 15.97 15.38 1.57
N GLU A 49 15.67 14.46 0.65
CA GLU A 49 14.82 14.72 -0.52
C GLU A 49 13.33 14.66 -0.13
N VAL A 50 12.79 15.82 0.28
CA VAL A 50 11.40 15.97 0.75
C VAL A 50 10.39 15.43 -0.26
N SER A 51 10.62 15.67 -1.56
CA SER A 51 9.73 15.22 -2.64
C SER A 51 9.62 13.70 -2.71
N ILE A 52 10.75 12.99 -2.57
CA ILE A 52 10.79 11.52 -2.58
C ILE A 52 10.10 10.98 -1.32
N PHE A 53 10.34 11.61 -0.18
CA PHE A 53 9.70 11.22 1.08
C PHE A 53 8.18 11.37 1.02
N ILE A 54 7.68 12.51 0.53
CA ILE A 54 6.23 12.76 0.38
C ILE A 54 5.63 11.79 -0.64
N GLY A 55 6.26 11.62 -1.81
CA GLY A 55 5.77 10.72 -2.85
C GLY A 55 5.70 9.26 -2.39
N GLY A 56 6.74 8.78 -1.71
CA GLY A 56 6.73 7.44 -1.12
C GLY A 56 5.74 7.30 0.03
N SER A 57 5.55 8.34 0.85
CA SER A 57 4.56 8.31 1.94
C SER A 57 3.13 8.20 1.40
N ILE A 58 2.82 8.92 0.31
CA ILE A 58 1.54 8.80 -0.40
C ILE A 58 1.38 7.38 -0.95
N ALA A 59 2.41 6.85 -1.63
CA ALA A 59 2.37 5.48 -2.15
C ALA A 59 2.13 4.46 -1.02
N PHE A 60 2.88 4.55 0.08
CA PHE A 60 2.69 3.72 1.27
C PHE A 60 1.23 3.72 1.73
N VAL A 61 0.62 4.90 1.91
CA VAL A 61 -0.77 5.02 2.36
C VAL A 61 -1.73 4.39 1.35
N VAL A 62 -1.53 4.59 0.05
CA VAL A 62 -2.37 3.98 -0.99
C VAL A 62 -2.28 2.46 -0.96
N PHE A 63 -1.07 1.89 -0.95
CA PHE A 63 -0.87 0.44 -0.88
C PHE A 63 -1.45 -0.16 0.41
N LEU A 64 -1.28 0.52 1.54
CA LEU A 64 -1.85 0.11 2.82
C LEU A 64 -3.38 0.09 2.77
N ILE A 65 -4.02 1.14 2.25
CA ILE A 65 -5.48 1.24 2.16
C ILE A 65 -6.04 0.16 1.23
N ILE A 66 -5.42 -0.07 0.07
CA ILE A 66 -5.85 -1.13 -0.87
C ILE A 66 -5.71 -2.50 -0.21
N GLY A 67 -4.56 -2.76 0.45
CA GLY A 67 -4.31 -4.00 1.17
C GLY A 67 -5.36 -4.27 2.25
N LEU A 68 -5.64 -3.27 3.09
CA LEU A 68 -6.66 -3.36 4.14
C LEU A 68 -8.08 -3.50 3.61
N ALA A 69 -8.42 -2.86 2.49
CA ALA A 69 -9.74 -3.01 1.86
C ALA A 69 -9.93 -4.42 1.28
N ALA A 70 -8.92 -4.94 0.58
CA ALA A 70 -8.93 -6.30 0.04
C ALA A 70 -9.05 -7.37 1.14
N ASP A 71 -8.47 -7.11 2.32
CA ASP A 71 -8.56 -7.96 3.51
C ASP A 71 -9.95 -7.84 4.19
N LYS A 72 -10.50 -6.63 4.31
CA LYS A 72 -11.77 -6.36 5.01
C LYS A 72 -13.02 -6.98 4.40
N GLY A 73 -13.04 -7.33 3.12
CA GLY A 73 -14.20 -7.99 2.51
C GLY A 73 -14.51 -9.41 3.05
N GLU A 74 -13.86 -9.83 4.15
CA GLU A 74 -14.10 -11.06 4.90
C GLU A 74 -14.95 -10.87 6.17
N LYS A 75 -15.45 -9.66 6.47
CA LYS A 75 -16.39 -9.46 7.59
C LYS A 75 -17.83 -9.36 7.14
#